data_AF-A0A7V2L793-F1
#
_entry.id   AF-A0A7V2L793-F1
#
_cell.length_a   1.000
_cell.length_b   1.000
_cell.length_c   1.000
_cell.angle_alpha   90.00
_cell.angle_beta   90.00
_cell.angle_gamma   90.00
#
_symmetry.space_group_name_H-M   'P 1'
#
loop_
_entity.id
_entity.type
_entity.pdbx_description
1 polymer ?
#
loop_
_entity_poly.entity_id
_entity_poly.type
_entity_poly.pdbx_seq_one_letter_code
_entity_poly.pdbx_strand_id
1 'polypeptide(L)'
;MSEHNRIGFYYYPDDQHYTQSDLNLWLPVLQSMGASWLTLQGSPDRAIPEAFVRGLIETSIEPIIHIPCKVGSVSTETLKPILNSYARWGIRYVVVFDRPNLKSSWPSSEWGRTGLVERYIDHLLPVLRAQESAGLIPVLPPLEPGGDYWDTAFIEAAFASFARRGEQDLLRKITLGIYAYTYGKPIDWGKGGSSQWPEARPYHTPPECEDQIGFRTFDWYAEIGEKVLQRALPMIVIAGGELPSDETQSLGTDLHAEKNLAIARALASEEVPSEVKNFSFYHLASYPDHKDNHAAWHLTVDHPRPVVSMIQRLMTVEAKQAPLHEQKPLHHYVLLPPRPSPQYTQNWDVIGPFALAIQPVVGFSAREARLAETVTLFGDEQVIPKQVEDDLRSTGCKVRRFTGTASRKFLTKDGPARATDQTNLECEHRGDPNA
;
A
#
# COMPACT_ATOMS: atom_id res chain seq x y z
N MET A 1 -12.70 -5.22 1.80
CA MET A 1 -11.98 -3.99 2.14
C MET A 1 -11.44 -3.48 0.82
N SER A 2 -11.91 -2.36 0.28
CA SER A 2 -11.23 -1.75 -0.87
C SER A 2 -9.86 -1.32 -0.37
N GLU A 3 -8.82 -2.01 -0.83
CA GLU A 3 -7.43 -1.76 -0.46
C GLU A 3 -7.10 -0.28 -0.66
N HIS A 4 -6.27 0.25 0.23
CA HIS A 4 -5.95 1.66 0.30
C HIS A 4 -5.48 2.18 -1.05
N ASN A 5 -5.95 3.37 -1.40
CA ASN A 5 -5.44 4.13 -2.52
C ASN A 5 -3.90 4.11 -2.49
N ARG A 6 -3.29 3.86 -3.66
CA ARG A 6 -1.84 3.68 -3.78
C ARG A 6 -1.15 4.95 -4.26
N ILE A 7 -1.92 5.97 -4.66
CA ILE A 7 -1.39 7.22 -5.22
C ILE A 7 -0.64 8.01 -4.14
N GLY A 8 0.60 8.38 -4.44
CA GLY A 8 1.40 9.28 -3.64
C GLY A 8 2.36 10.10 -4.48
N PHE A 9 3.15 10.94 -3.80
CA PHE A 9 4.09 11.85 -4.43
C PHE A 9 5.41 11.91 -3.67
N TYR A 10 6.51 12.16 -4.38
CA TYR A 10 7.73 12.63 -3.74
C TYR A 10 7.62 14.15 -3.56
N TYR A 11 7.70 14.64 -2.34
CA TYR A 11 7.30 16.02 -2.01
C TYR A 11 8.24 17.10 -2.56
N TYR A 12 9.37 17.33 -1.88
CA TYR A 12 10.44 18.26 -2.24
C TYR A 12 11.78 17.53 -2.17
N PRO A 13 12.76 17.88 -3.01
CA PRO A 13 14.10 17.29 -2.99
C PRO A 13 14.99 17.88 -1.88
N ASP A 14 14.43 18.25 -0.73
CA ASP A 14 15.15 18.86 0.40
C ASP A 14 14.50 18.55 1.75
N ASP A 15 15.14 19.04 2.82
CA ASP A 15 14.68 18.88 4.19
C ASP A 15 14.22 20.19 4.86
N GLN A 16 13.78 21.17 4.06
CA GLN A 16 13.47 22.54 4.50
C GLN A 16 11.97 22.90 4.41
N HIS A 17 11.22 22.31 3.47
CA HIS A 17 9.83 22.70 3.18
C HIS A 17 8.78 22.02 4.09
N TYR A 18 9.01 22.04 5.40
CA TYR A 18 8.19 21.32 6.39
C TYR A 18 7.55 22.22 7.45
N THR A 19 7.27 23.47 7.12
CA THR A 19 6.56 24.39 8.02
C THR A 19 5.05 24.13 8.02
N GLN A 20 4.35 24.69 9.00
CA GLN A 20 2.87 24.65 9.00
C GLN A 20 2.27 25.35 7.78
N SER A 21 2.93 26.40 7.28
CA SER A 21 2.51 27.10 6.07
C SER A 21 2.61 26.19 4.84
N ASP A 22 3.69 25.40 4.74
CA ASP A 22 3.88 24.43 3.67
C ASP A 22 2.77 23.36 3.69
N LEU A 23 2.45 22.84 4.88
CA LEU A 23 1.36 21.88 5.02
C LEU A 23 0.01 22.46 4.58
N ASN A 24 -0.34 23.66 5.06
CA ASN A 24 -1.60 24.32 4.71
C ASN A 24 -1.71 24.60 3.21
N LEU A 25 -0.58 24.85 2.55
CA LEU A 25 -0.48 25.13 1.14
C LEU A 25 -0.66 23.87 0.29
N TRP A 26 0.04 22.78 0.64
CA TRP A 26 0.10 21.58 -0.18
C TRP A 26 -0.98 20.54 0.12
N LEU A 27 -1.50 20.51 1.35
CA LEU A 27 -2.50 19.51 1.74
C LEU A 27 -3.75 19.52 0.84
N PRO A 28 -4.37 20.68 0.50
CA PRO A 28 -5.51 20.70 -0.42
C PRO A 28 -5.16 20.19 -1.82
N VAL A 29 -3.94 20.48 -2.29
CA VAL A 29 -3.44 20.03 -3.60
C VAL A 29 -3.31 18.51 -3.62
N LEU A 30 -2.66 17.94 -2.60
CA LEU A 30 -2.51 16.49 -2.43
C LEU A 30 -3.86 15.78 -2.37
N GLN A 31 -4.81 16.29 -1.60
CA GLN A 31 -6.17 15.74 -1.51
C GLN A 31 -6.91 15.81 -2.85
N SER A 32 -6.76 16.90 -3.60
CA SER A 32 -7.40 17.04 -4.93
C SER A 32 -6.89 16.01 -5.94
N MET A 33 -5.66 15.55 -5.78
CA MET A 33 -5.04 14.50 -6.61
C MET A 33 -5.25 13.10 -6.03
N GLY A 34 -6.05 12.96 -4.97
CA GLY A 34 -6.28 11.68 -4.31
C GLY A 34 -5.01 11.11 -3.70
N ALA A 35 -4.05 11.93 -3.26
CA ALA A 35 -2.86 11.42 -2.59
C ALA A 35 -3.23 10.77 -1.25
N SER A 36 -2.65 9.61 -1.00
CA SER A 36 -2.74 8.87 0.27
C SER A 36 -1.36 8.49 0.81
N TRP A 37 -0.31 8.81 0.05
CA TRP A 37 1.08 8.60 0.43
C TRP A 37 1.92 9.83 0.09
N LEU A 38 2.95 10.11 0.89
CA LEU A 38 3.89 11.19 0.61
C LEU A 38 5.31 10.79 1.03
N THR A 39 6.23 10.72 0.08
CA THR A 39 7.66 10.53 0.38
C THR A 39 8.28 11.87 0.72
N LEU A 40 8.90 11.95 1.90
CA LEU A 40 9.55 13.15 2.44
C LEU A 40 11.06 12.92 2.56
N GLN A 41 11.87 13.83 2.04
CA GLN A 41 13.31 13.77 2.19
C GLN A 41 13.73 14.27 3.59
N GLY A 42 14.33 13.38 4.38
CA GLY A 42 14.83 13.67 5.72
C GLY A 42 16.36 13.71 5.78
N SER A 43 16.87 14.17 6.92
CA SER A 43 18.29 14.11 7.28
C SER A 43 18.50 13.21 8.51
N PRO A 44 19.72 12.66 8.70
CA PRO A 44 20.01 11.76 9.81
C PRO A 44 20.08 12.46 11.17
N ASP A 45 20.26 13.78 11.17
CA ASP A 45 20.53 14.63 12.33
C ASP A 45 19.39 15.60 12.65
N ARG A 46 18.47 15.85 11.70
CA ARG A 46 17.32 16.72 11.90
C ARG A 46 16.01 16.01 11.53
N ALA A 47 15.11 15.91 12.51
CA ALA A 47 13.78 15.39 12.29
C ALA A 47 12.91 16.38 11.54
N ILE A 48 12.04 15.88 10.65
CA ILE A 48 10.92 16.66 10.10
C ILE A 48 10.02 17.09 11.28
N PRO A 49 9.56 18.36 11.34
CA PRO A 49 8.69 18.84 12.41
C PRO A 49 7.46 17.94 12.63
N GLU A 50 7.20 17.59 13.90
CA GLU A 50 6.06 16.75 14.29
C GLU A 50 4.74 17.27 13.74
N ALA A 51 4.50 18.58 13.79
CA ALA A 51 3.27 19.20 13.31
C ALA A 51 3.00 18.91 11.83
N PHE A 52 4.05 18.92 11.00
CA PHE A 52 3.92 18.62 9.57
C PHE A 52 3.54 17.14 9.36
N VAL A 53 4.30 16.24 9.98
CA VAL A 53 4.07 14.79 9.89
C VAL A 53 2.69 14.40 10.40
N ARG A 54 2.31 14.87 11.58
CA ARG A 54 1.02 14.56 12.18
C ARG A 54 -0.14 15.12 11.37
N GLY A 55 0.01 16.32 10.80
CA GLY A 55 -1.00 16.88 9.90
C GLY A 55 -1.26 16.02 8.66
N LEU A 56 -0.23 15.37 8.10
CA LEU A 56 -0.42 14.39 7.02
C LEU A 56 -1.17 13.15 7.51
N ILE A 57 -0.75 12.56 8.63
CA ILE A 57 -1.36 11.34 9.17
C ILE A 57 -2.83 11.57 9.56
N GLU A 58 -3.13 12.69 10.22
CA GLU A 58 -4.49 13.08 10.63
C GLU A 58 -5.42 13.32 9.42
N THR A 59 -4.85 13.51 8.22
CA THR A 59 -5.59 13.66 6.97
C THR A 59 -5.55 12.41 6.10
N SER A 60 -5.15 11.27 6.68
CA SER A 60 -5.03 9.96 6.01
C SER A 60 -4.00 9.91 4.88
N ILE A 61 -2.96 10.75 4.93
CA ILE A 61 -1.79 10.66 4.04
C ILE A 61 -0.67 9.97 4.82
N GLU A 62 -0.24 8.79 4.36
CA GLU A 62 0.84 8.01 4.95
C GLU A 62 2.21 8.56 4.52
N PRO A 63 3.02 9.08 5.45
CA PRO A 63 4.36 9.55 5.14
C PRO A 63 5.39 8.41 5.06
N ILE A 64 6.30 8.50 4.07
CA ILE A 64 7.52 7.70 3.98
C ILE A 64 8.70 8.64 4.15
N ILE A 65 9.52 8.45 5.18
CA ILE A 65 10.72 9.27 5.39
C ILE A 65 11.89 8.65 4.62
N HIS A 66 12.47 9.37 3.67
CA HIS A 66 13.64 8.93 2.92
C HIS A 66 14.88 9.73 3.34
N ILE A 67 15.91 9.06 3.88
CA ILE A 67 17.19 9.64 4.32
C ILE A 67 18.29 9.16 3.37
N PRO A 68 18.53 9.87 2.23
CA PRO A 68 19.41 9.44 1.15
C PRO A 68 20.90 9.67 1.47
N CYS A 69 21.38 9.06 2.54
CA CYS A 69 22.78 9.11 2.94
C CYS A 69 23.61 8.00 2.27
N LYS A 70 24.94 8.15 2.27
CA LYS A 70 25.83 7.12 1.72
C LYS A 70 25.91 5.92 2.65
N VAL A 71 26.13 4.73 2.09
CA VAL A 71 26.33 3.52 2.87
C VAL A 71 27.51 3.72 3.83
N GLY A 72 27.25 3.47 5.12
CA GLY A 72 28.24 3.62 6.19
C GLY A 72 28.54 5.06 6.61
N SER A 73 27.84 6.08 6.09
CA SER A 73 28.08 7.48 6.50
C SER A 73 27.36 7.89 7.78
N VAL A 74 26.48 7.05 8.33
CA VAL A 74 25.72 7.31 9.55
C VAL A 74 25.83 6.13 10.50
N SER A 75 25.90 6.41 11.80
CA SER A 75 25.89 5.39 12.84
C SER A 75 24.47 5.18 13.37
N THR A 76 24.21 3.98 13.90
CA THR A 76 22.92 3.64 14.48
C THR A 76 22.61 4.49 15.73
N GLU A 77 23.64 4.88 16.49
CA GLU A 77 23.51 5.75 17.67
C GLU A 77 22.92 7.12 17.30
N THR A 78 23.35 7.68 16.18
CA THR A 78 22.84 8.97 15.68
C THR A 78 21.40 8.84 15.16
N LEU A 79 21.04 7.70 14.56
CA LEU A 79 19.70 7.49 14.00
C LEU A 79 18.63 7.17 15.08
N LYS A 80 18.98 6.48 16.16
CA LYS A 80 18.01 6.03 17.19
C LYS A 80 17.07 7.13 17.69
N PRO A 81 17.53 8.35 18.05
CA PRO A 81 16.64 9.42 18.49
C PRO A 81 15.59 9.83 17.47
N ILE A 82 15.96 9.95 16.19
CA ILE A 82 15.03 10.34 15.13
C ILE A 82 14.06 9.20 14.80
N LEU A 83 14.53 7.95 14.75
CA LEU A 83 13.68 6.77 14.52
C LEU A 83 12.60 6.64 15.62
N ASN A 84 12.98 6.80 16.88
CA ASN A 84 12.05 6.76 18.02
C ASN A 84 11.04 7.92 17.99
N SER A 85 11.44 9.08 17.48
CA SER A 85 10.53 10.23 17.36
C SER A 85 9.52 10.00 16.25
N TYR A 86 9.98 9.58 15.07
CA TYR A 86 9.11 9.22 13.96
C TYR A 86 8.11 8.12 14.33
N ALA A 87 8.54 7.05 14.99
CA ALA A 87 7.65 5.99 15.43
C ALA A 87 6.54 6.50 16.38
N ARG A 88 6.90 7.36 17.36
CA ARG A 88 5.93 7.97 18.28
C ARG A 88 4.93 8.89 17.58
N TRP A 89 5.34 9.54 16.50
CA TRP A 89 4.47 10.42 15.71
C TRP A 89 3.58 9.66 14.73
N GLY A 90 3.73 8.33 14.61
CA GLY A 90 2.92 7.48 13.76
C GLY A 90 3.50 7.19 12.38
N ILE A 91 4.75 7.60 12.11
CA ILE A 91 5.48 7.15 10.91
C ILE A 91 5.67 5.63 11.01
N ARG A 92 5.42 4.92 9.92
CA ARG A 92 5.71 3.47 9.83
C ARG A 92 6.97 3.15 9.04
N TYR A 93 7.29 3.97 8.04
CA TYR A 93 8.35 3.71 7.07
C TYR A 93 9.44 4.79 7.12
N VAL A 94 10.66 4.37 7.42
CA VAL A 94 11.86 5.19 7.26
C VAL A 94 12.83 4.41 6.38
N VAL A 95 13.30 5.02 5.30
CA VAL A 95 14.26 4.45 4.36
C VAL A 95 15.60 5.12 4.61
N VAL A 96 16.61 4.34 5.00
CA VAL A 96 17.96 4.85 5.28
C VAL A 96 18.91 4.29 4.23
N PHE A 97 19.77 5.17 3.73
CA PHE A 97 20.60 4.97 2.55
C PHE A 97 19.81 5.07 1.24
N ASP A 98 20.54 5.29 0.14
CA ASP A 98 19.98 5.31 -1.21
C ASP A 98 20.92 4.61 -2.19
N ARG A 99 20.35 3.82 -3.10
CA ARG A 99 21.04 3.17 -4.23
C ARG A 99 22.38 2.54 -3.85
N PRO A 100 22.42 1.59 -2.90
CA PRO A 100 23.68 0.96 -2.46
C PRO A 100 24.39 0.18 -3.57
N ASN A 101 23.74 -0.04 -4.71
CA ASN A 101 24.33 -0.66 -5.90
C ASN A 101 24.94 0.36 -6.88
N LEU A 102 25.08 1.63 -6.49
CA LEU A 102 25.88 2.63 -7.21
C LEU A 102 27.19 2.93 -6.48
N LYS A 103 28.26 3.15 -7.24
CA LYS A 103 29.58 3.54 -6.73
C LYS A 103 29.54 4.87 -5.99
N SER A 104 28.71 5.80 -6.43
CA SER A 104 28.54 7.14 -5.82
C SER A 104 27.96 7.09 -4.40
N SER A 105 27.24 6.01 -4.08
CA SER A 105 26.58 5.78 -2.78
C SER A 105 27.53 5.28 -1.69
N TRP A 106 28.82 5.14 -2.01
CA TRP A 106 29.86 4.69 -1.09
C TRP A 106 30.98 5.72 -0.94
N PRO A 107 31.73 5.67 0.16
CA PRO A 107 33.05 6.31 0.23
C PRO A 107 33.96 5.75 -0.87
N SER A 108 34.80 6.60 -1.48
CA SER A 108 35.60 6.25 -2.67
C SER A 108 36.51 5.04 -2.48
N SER A 109 36.94 4.74 -1.24
CA SER A 109 37.78 3.59 -0.89
C SER A 109 37.02 2.28 -0.70
N GLU A 110 35.70 2.32 -0.54
CA GLU A 110 34.93 1.16 -0.10
C GLU A 110 34.36 0.33 -1.26
N TRP A 111 33.96 0.95 -2.37
CA TRP A 111 33.30 0.25 -3.48
C TRP A 111 34.14 -0.92 -4.05
N GLY A 112 35.42 -0.69 -4.31
CA GLY A 112 36.30 -1.66 -4.98
C GLY A 112 36.75 -2.84 -4.10
N ARG A 113 36.39 -2.88 -2.81
CA ARG A 113 36.80 -3.95 -1.89
C ARG A 113 35.95 -5.22 -2.11
N THR A 114 36.54 -6.39 -1.89
CA THR A 114 35.89 -7.70 -2.05
C THR A 114 34.72 -7.92 -1.10
N GLY A 115 33.61 -8.48 -1.59
CA GLY A 115 32.41 -8.73 -0.77
C GLY A 115 31.57 -7.47 -0.51
N LEU A 116 31.31 -6.67 -1.56
CA LEU A 116 30.54 -5.43 -1.46
C LEU A 116 29.18 -5.63 -0.78
N VAL A 117 28.43 -6.67 -1.20
CA VAL A 117 27.12 -7.00 -0.62
C VAL A 117 27.24 -7.33 0.87
N GLU A 118 28.25 -8.09 1.28
CA GLU A 118 28.42 -8.43 2.71
C GLU A 118 28.70 -7.19 3.57
N ARG A 119 29.56 -6.28 3.08
CA ARG A 119 29.80 -5.01 3.77
C ARG A 119 28.56 -4.12 3.81
N TYR A 120 27.75 -4.14 2.75
CA TYR A 120 26.48 -3.42 2.73
C TYR A 120 25.55 -3.94 3.83
N ILE A 121 25.43 -5.26 3.97
CA ILE A 121 24.64 -5.88 5.04
C ILE A 121 25.21 -5.54 6.42
N ASP A 122 26.54 -5.48 6.58
CA ASP A 122 27.17 -5.09 7.85
C ASP A 122 26.78 -3.66 8.28
N HIS A 123 26.63 -2.74 7.32
CA HIS A 123 26.15 -1.38 7.59
C HIS A 123 24.64 -1.29 7.78
N LEU A 124 23.86 -2.06 7.02
CA LEU A 124 22.41 -1.96 7.00
C LEU A 124 21.74 -2.70 8.18
N LEU A 125 22.23 -3.88 8.56
CA LEU A 125 21.59 -4.72 9.57
C LEU A 125 21.40 -4.01 10.93
N PRO A 126 22.37 -3.24 11.46
CA PRO A 126 22.16 -2.45 12.66
C PRO A 126 21.05 -1.40 12.52
N VAL A 127 20.88 -0.81 11.34
CA VAL A 127 19.83 0.17 11.06
C VAL A 127 18.45 -0.50 11.04
N LEU A 128 18.30 -1.63 10.34
CA LEU A 128 17.04 -2.38 10.30
C LEU A 128 16.58 -2.84 11.70
N ARG A 129 17.53 -3.30 12.52
CA ARG A 129 17.25 -3.67 13.92
C ARG A 129 16.86 -2.48 14.79
N ALA A 130 17.45 -1.31 14.54
CA ALA A 130 17.05 -0.09 15.25
C ALA A 130 15.65 0.38 14.83
N GLN A 131 15.28 0.22 13.56
CA GLN A 131 13.92 0.47 13.09
C GLN A 131 12.92 -0.47 13.77
N GLU A 132 13.19 -1.76 13.76
CA GLU A 132 12.35 -2.76 14.43
C GLU A 132 12.21 -2.47 15.93
N SER A 133 13.31 -2.15 16.60
CA SER A 133 13.32 -1.84 18.04
C SER A 133 12.53 -0.57 18.38
N ALA A 134 12.46 0.39 17.45
CA ALA A 134 11.66 1.61 17.60
C ALA A 134 10.16 1.38 17.33
N GLY A 135 9.77 0.20 16.82
CA GLY A 135 8.41 -0.10 16.38
C GLY A 135 8.09 0.32 14.95
N LEU A 136 9.10 0.67 14.15
CA LEU A 136 8.97 0.93 12.72
C LEU A 136 8.97 -0.38 11.93
N ILE A 137 8.46 -0.33 10.70
CA ILE A 137 8.64 -1.42 9.74
C ILE A 137 10.04 -1.27 9.14
N PRO A 138 10.93 -2.28 9.26
CA PRO A 138 12.26 -2.21 8.67
C PRO A 138 12.19 -2.11 7.15
N VAL A 139 12.93 -1.18 6.54
CA VAL A 139 12.89 -0.97 5.09
C VAL A 139 14.26 -1.13 4.47
N LEU A 140 14.37 -2.01 3.47
CA LEU A 140 15.55 -2.08 2.61
C LEU A 140 15.54 -0.87 1.65
N PRO A 141 16.65 -0.13 1.52
CA PRO A 141 16.70 1.02 0.63
C PRO A 141 16.59 0.59 -0.85
N PRO A 142 16.07 1.48 -1.72
CA PRO A 142 15.95 1.19 -3.13
C PRO A 142 17.31 1.02 -3.80
N LEU A 143 17.34 0.14 -4.79
CA LEU A 143 18.44 0.00 -5.73
C LEU A 143 18.18 0.91 -6.94
N GLU A 144 19.23 1.33 -7.64
CA GLU A 144 19.12 1.89 -8.99
C GLU A 144 18.95 0.74 -10.00
N PRO A 145 17.81 0.63 -10.71
CA PRO A 145 17.66 -0.32 -11.80
C PRO A 145 18.79 -0.20 -12.82
N GLY A 146 19.52 -1.30 -13.06
CA GLY A 146 20.66 -1.31 -13.98
C GLY A 146 21.89 -0.54 -13.48
N GLY A 147 22.00 -0.25 -12.18
CA GLY A 147 23.14 0.47 -11.59
C GLY A 147 24.51 -0.22 -11.76
N ASP A 148 25.57 0.43 -11.28
CA ASP A 148 26.97 -0.05 -11.40
C ASP A 148 27.13 -1.53 -10.99
N TYR A 149 26.50 -1.92 -9.88
CA TYR A 149 26.20 -3.31 -9.59
C TYR A 149 24.76 -3.60 -10.02
N TRP A 150 24.60 -4.57 -10.93
CA TRP A 150 23.28 -4.94 -11.47
C TRP A 150 22.30 -5.29 -10.34
N ASP A 151 21.18 -4.61 -10.29
CA ASP A 151 20.26 -4.58 -9.17
C ASP A 151 19.64 -5.96 -8.86
N THR A 152 19.26 -6.74 -9.86
CA THR A 152 18.71 -8.10 -9.64
C THR A 152 19.75 -9.04 -9.03
N ALA A 153 21.02 -8.93 -9.45
CA ALA A 153 22.10 -9.70 -8.87
C ALA A 153 22.46 -9.21 -7.45
N PHE A 154 22.35 -7.90 -7.20
CA PHE A 154 22.61 -7.31 -5.90
C PHE A 154 21.56 -7.76 -4.86
N ILE A 155 20.28 -7.67 -5.20
CA ILE A 155 19.18 -8.03 -4.29
C ILE A 155 19.15 -9.54 -4.00
N GLU A 156 19.39 -10.38 -5.01
CA GLU A 156 19.50 -11.83 -4.82
C GLU A 156 20.64 -12.17 -3.83
N ALA A 157 21.82 -11.55 -4.02
CA ALA A 157 22.95 -11.74 -3.11
C ALA A 157 22.67 -11.19 -1.70
N ALA A 158 21.97 -10.06 -1.58
CA ALA A 158 21.60 -9.47 -0.30
C ALA A 158 20.63 -10.36 0.48
N PHE A 159 19.58 -10.86 -0.17
CA PHE A 159 18.63 -11.82 0.44
C PHE A 159 19.32 -13.11 0.87
N ALA A 160 20.19 -13.66 0.02
CA ALA A 160 20.98 -14.83 0.37
C ALA A 160 21.91 -14.57 1.58
N SER A 161 22.52 -13.39 1.67
CA SER A 161 23.34 -13.00 2.83
C SER A 161 22.52 -12.93 4.12
N PHE A 162 21.37 -12.25 4.12
CA PHE A 162 20.48 -12.22 5.29
C PHE A 162 20.04 -13.63 5.72
N ALA A 163 19.67 -14.47 4.77
CA ALA A 163 19.26 -15.85 5.04
C ALA A 163 20.38 -16.67 5.69
N ARG A 164 21.61 -16.56 5.17
CA ARG A 164 22.80 -17.24 5.73
C ARG A 164 23.19 -16.74 7.12
N ARG A 165 22.95 -15.45 7.40
CA ARG A 165 23.21 -14.82 8.72
C ARG A 165 22.15 -15.18 9.77
N GLY A 166 21.09 -15.90 9.39
CA GLY A 166 20.04 -16.33 10.31
C GLY A 166 19.00 -15.25 10.63
N GLU A 167 18.93 -14.16 9.85
CA GLU A 167 18.01 -13.04 10.08
C GLU A 167 16.58 -13.32 9.59
N GLN A 168 16.09 -14.55 9.76
CA GLN A 168 14.81 -15.01 9.23
C GLN A 168 13.61 -14.23 9.79
N ASP A 169 13.63 -13.91 11.09
CA ASP A 169 12.56 -13.16 11.74
C ASP A 169 12.48 -11.71 11.24
N LEU A 170 13.64 -11.07 11.09
CA LEU A 170 13.74 -9.74 10.49
C LEU A 170 13.28 -9.78 9.03
N LEU A 171 13.75 -10.78 8.28
CA LEU A 171 13.37 -10.99 6.89
C LEU A 171 11.87 -11.15 6.70
N ARG A 172 11.08 -11.63 7.68
CA ARG A 172 9.60 -11.70 7.58
C ARG A 172 8.91 -10.35 7.72
N LYS A 173 9.58 -9.36 8.33
CA LYS A 173 9.01 -8.05 8.66
C LYS A 173 9.45 -6.94 7.72
N ILE A 174 10.52 -7.16 6.95
CA ILE A 174 11.06 -6.14 6.05
C ILE A 174 10.11 -5.80 4.90
N THR A 175 10.16 -4.53 4.51
CA THR A 175 9.61 -3.99 3.28
C THR A 175 10.77 -3.59 2.36
N LEU A 176 10.59 -3.71 1.05
CA LEU A 176 11.57 -3.28 0.06
C LEU A 176 11.18 -1.91 -0.51
N GLY A 177 12.03 -0.90 -0.31
CA GLY A 177 11.94 0.36 -1.05
C GLY A 177 12.39 0.13 -2.51
N ILE A 178 11.69 0.71 -3.48
CA ILE A 178 12.05 0.60 -4.90
C ILE A 178 11.91 1.94 -5.64
N TYR A 179 12.66 2.09 -6.72
CA TYR A 179 12.38 3.06 -7.77
C TYR A 179 11.64 2.38 -8.91
N ALA A 180 10.60 2.99 -9.46
CA ALA A 180 9.80 2.41 -10.56
C ALA A 180 9.57 3.44 -11.68
N TYR A 181 10.65 3.80 -12.37
CA TYR A 181 10.60 4.69 -13.52
C TYR A 181 10.37 3.93 -14.82
N THR A 182 9.81 4.60 -15.82
CA THR A 182 9.66 4.04 -17.17
C THR A 182 10.97 3.99 -17.96
N TYR A 183 11.93 4.86 -17.63
CA TYR A 183 13.18 5.05 -18.39
C TYR A 183 12.95 5.26 -19.90
N GLY A 184 11.88 5.99 -20.25
CA GLY A 184 11.47 6.22 -21.63
C GLY A 184 10.78 5.02 -22.32
N LYS A 185 10.72 3.86 -21.68
CA LYS A 185 10.11 2.62 -22.23
C LYS A 185 8.59 2.60 -22.04
N PRO A 186 7.88 1.69 -22.72
CA PRO A 186 6.46 1.42 -22.44
C PRO A 186 6.21 1.02 -20.98
N ILE A 187 5.00 1.26 -20.46
CA ILE A 187 4.67 0.95 -19.06
C ILE A 187 4.53 -0.56 -18.78
N ASP A 188 4.44 -1.38 -19.81
CA ASP A 188 4.43 -2.84 -19.73
C ASP A 188 5.82 -3.45 -19.93
N TRP A 189 6.86 -2.63 -20.16
CA TRP A 189 8.23 -3.11 -20.28
C TRP A 189 8.67 -3.89 -19.04
N GLY A 190 9.13 -5.12 -19.25
CA GLY A 190 9.60 -6.05 -18.23
C GLY A 190 8.47 -6.77 -17.49
N LYS A 191 7.22 -6.67 -17.94
CA LYS A 191 6.07 -7.30 -17.28
C LYS A 191 6.26 -8.81 -17.16
N GLY A 192 5.99 -9.35 -15.97
CA GLY A 192 6.08 -10.78 -15.68
C GLY A 192 7.47 -11.31 -15.34
N GLY A 193 8.47 -10.43 -15.18
CA GLY A 193 9.76 -10.79 -14.61
C GLY A 193 10.64 -11.67 -15.51
N SER A 194 11.66 -12.28 -14.90
CA SER A 194 12.56 -13.23 -15.60
C SER A 194 11.84 -14.49 -16.05
N SER A 195 10.68 -14.81 -15.47
CA SER A 195 9.84 -15.91 -15.92
C SER A 195 9.25 -15.69 -17.31
N GLN A 196 8.92 -14.45 -17.68
CA GLN A 196 8.53 -14.09 -19.06
C GLN A 196 9.74 -13.79 -19.95
N TRP A 197 10.82 -13.25 -19.37
CA TRP A 197 12.01 -12.81 -20.10
C TRP A 197 13.28 -13.56 -19.65
N PRO A 198 13.38 -14.88 -19.88
CA PRO A 198 14.44 -15.73 -19.32
C PRO A 198 15.83 -15.47 -19.93
N GLU A 199 15.89 -14.77 -21.06
CA GLU A 199 17.14 -14.47 -21.76
C GLU A 199 17.81 -13.19 -21.28
N ALA A 200 17.09 -12.33 -20.56
CA ALA A 200 17.64 -11.16 -19.92
C ALA A 200 18.54 -11.59 -18.75
N ARG A 201 19.81 -11.17 -18.81
CA ARG A 201 20.82 -11.47 -17.80
C ARG A 201 21.43 -10.19 -17.26
N PRO A 202 22.03 -10.21 -16.06
CA PRO A 202 22.80 -9.08 -15.59
C PRO A 202 23.77 -8.54 -16.64
N TYR A 203 23.66 -7.25 -16.93
CA TYR A 203 24.48 -6.52 -17.91
C TYR A 203 24.27 -6.92 -19.38
N HIS A 204 23.25 -7.72 -19.70
CA HIS A 204 22.97 -8.16 -21.07
C HIS A 204 21.49 -8.41 -21.31
N THR A 205 20.88 -7.52 -22.10
CA THR A 205 19.50 -7.67 -22.60
C THR A 205 19.56 -7.89 -24.11
N PRO A 206 19.25 -9.10 -24.61
CA PRO A 206 19.21 -9.37 -26.05
C PRO A 206 18.19 -8.50 -26.80
N PRO A 207 18.34 -8.30 -28.13
CA PRO A 207 17.28 -7.74 -28.95
C PRO A 207 15.98 -8.56 -28.82
N GLU A 208 14.82 -7.91 -28.86
CA GLU A 208 13.49 -8.52 -28.65
C GLU A 208 13.23 -9.07 -27.23
N CYS A 209 14.14 -8.83 -26.28
CA CYS A 209 13.97 -9.18 -24.88
C CYS A 209 13.78 -7.92 -24.03
N GLU A 210 12.96 -8.03 -22.98
CA GLU A 210 12.78 -6.96 -22.00
C GLU A 210 13.50 -7.29 -20.70
N ASP A 211 13.86 -6.24 -19.96
CA ASP A 211 14.59 -6.32 -18.69
C ASP A 211 13.86 -5.57 -17.57
N GLN A 212 14.43 -5.61 -16.37
CA GLN A 212 13.85 -4.99 -15.18
C GLN A 212 13.90 -3.46 -15.16
N ILE A 213 14.58 -2.82 -16.13
CA ILE A 213 14.81 -1.37 -16.15
C ILE A 213 13.58 -0.70 -16.76
N GLY A 214 12.50 -0.61 -15.98
CA GLY A 214 11.21 -0.06 -16.41
C GLY A 214 10.21 -0.04 -15.27
N PHE A 215 8.98 0.39 -15.57
CA PHE A 215 7.92 0.53 -14.56
C PHE A 215 7.65 -0.80 -13.83
N ARG A 216 7.74 -1.94 -14.53
CA ARG A 216 7.47 -3.28 -14.01
C ARG A 216 8.64 -3.90 -13.23
N THR A 217 9.61 -3.11 -12.78
CA THR A 217 10.74 -3.63 -11.97
C THR A 217 10.29 -4.45 -10.75
N PHE A 218 9.12 -4.12 -10.17
CA PHE A 218 8.54 -4.85 -9.05
C PHE A 218 8.23 -6.32 -9.37
N ASP A 219 7.93 -6.68 -10.63
CA ASP A 219 7.68 -8.08 -11.02
C ASP A 219 8.98 -8.91 -10.86
N TRP A 220 10.11 -8.32 -11.24
CA TRP A 220 11.44 -8.95 -11.13
C TRP A 220 11.88 -9.10 -9.68
N TYR A 221 11.67 -8.07 -8.86
CA TYR A 221 12.06 -8.12 -7.45
C TYR A 221 11.17 -9.07 -6.64
N ALA A 222 9.88 -9.15 -6.95
CA ALA A 222 8.97 -10.12 -6.37
C ALA A 222 9.42 -11.55 -6.69
N GLU A 223 9.78 -11.83 -7.95
CA GLU A 223 10.28 -13.15 -8.37
C GLU A 223 11.56 -13.56 -7.62
N ILE A 224 12.50 -12.62 -7.41
CA ILE A 224 13.71 -12.89 -6.63
C ILE A 224 13.36 -13.15 -5.15
N GLY A 225 12.41 -12.40 -4.59
CA GLY A 225 11.88 -12.65 -3.26
C GLY A 225 11.31 -14.07 -3.13
N GLU A 226 10.44 -14.48 -4.05
CA GLU A 226 9.87 -15.83 -4.11
C GLU A 226 10.97 -16.89 -4.21
N LYS A 227 11.94 -16.70 -5.11
CA LYS A 227 13.05 -17.65 -5.31
C LYS A 227 13.92 -17.83 -4.07
N VAL A 228 14.33 -16.74 -3.42
CA VAL A 228 15.34 -16.76 -2.36
C VAL A 228 14.71 -16.89 -0.97
N LEU A 229 13.59 -16.22 -0.74
CA LEU A 229 12.92 -16.13 0.56
C LEU A 229 11.63 -16.96 0.63
N GLN A 230 11.22 -17.62 -0.46
CA GLN A 230 9.97 -18.39 -0.54
C GLN A 230 8.71 -17.54 -0.27
N ARG A 231 8.80 -16.25 -0.58
CA ARG A 231 7.70 -15.28 -0.52
C ARG A 231 8.05 -13.99 -1.26
N ALA A 232 7.07 -13.34 -1.86
CA ALA A 232 7.19 -11.95 -2.26
C ALA A 232 7.26 -11.02 -1.02
N LEU A 233 8.04 -9.93 -1.13
CA LEU A 233 8.09 -8.91 -0.10
C LEU A 233 7.10 -7.79 -0.39
N PRO A 234 6.51 -7.15 0.64
CA PRO A 234 5.86 -5.88 0.43
C PRO A 234 6.88 -4.86 -0.10
N MET A 235 6.46 -4.07 -1.09
CA MET A 235 7.26 -3.05 -1.74
C MET A 235 6.62 -1.68 -1.56
N ILE A 236 7.45 -0.68 -1.28
CA ILE A 236 7.05 0.73 -1.34
C ILE A 236 7.84 1.43 -2.45
N VAL A 237 7.13 2.05 -3.38
CA VAL A 237 7.78 2.84 -4.44
C VAL A 237 8.04 4.21 -3.85
N ILE A 238 9.31 4.49 -3.57
CA ILE A 238 9.67 5.76 -2.92
C ILE A 238 9.65 6.91 -3.93
N ALA A 239 9.95 6.64 -5.20
CA ALA A 239 9.85 7.54 -6.32
C ALA A 239 9.73 6.75 -7.63
N GLY A 240 8.97 7.25 -8.60
CA GLY A 240 8.81 6.61 -9.91
C GLY A 240 8.01 7.47 -10.87
N GLY A 241 7.69 6.91 -12.04
CA GLY A 241 6.92 7.57 -13.10
C GLY A 241 7.70 7.74 -14.39
N GLU A 242 7.14 8.52 -15.31
CA GLU A 242 7.86 9.04 -16.47
C GLU A 242 8.49 10.39 -16.08
N LEU A 243 9.72 10.66 -16.56
CA LEU A 243 10.37 11.95 -16.42
C LEU A 243 10.19 12.75 -17.73
N PRO A 244 10.09 14.09 -17.68
CA PRO A 244 10.03 14.89 -18.90
C PRO A 244 11.31 14.74 -19.74
N SER A 245 11.16 14.66 -21.05
CA SER A 245 12.28 14.65 -22.00
C SER A 245 12.21 15.84 -22.95
N ASP A 246 13.36 16.42 -23.31
CA ASP A 246 13.43 17.60 -24.19
C ASP A 246 12.94 17.29 -25.62
N GLU A 247 13.06 16.03 -26.07
CA GLU A 247 12.67 15.61 -27.42
C GLU A 247 11.14 15.65 -27.63
N THR A 248 10.35 15.43 -26.57
CA THR A 248 8.90 15.21 -26.68
C THR A 248 8.08 16.48 -26.80
N GLN A 249 8.61 17.63 -26.36
CA GLN A 249 7.94 18.93 -26.57
C GLN A 249 7.81 19.31 -28.06
N SER A 250 8.66 18.75 -28.92
CA SER A 250 8.69 19.06 -30.36
C SER A 250 7.55 18.42 -31.17
N LEU A 251 6.92 17.36 -30.64
CA LEU A 251 5.92 16.55 -31.37
C LEU A 251 4.46 16.82 -30.95
N GLY A 252 4.21 17.74 -30.01
CA GLY A 252 2.86 18.11 -29.55
C GLY A 252 2.19 17.09 -28.63
N THR A 253 2.86 16.01 -28.27
CA THR A 253 2.38 14.97 -27.34
C THR A 253 3.08 15.12 -25.99
N ASP A 254 2.35 15.38 -24.91
CA ASP A 254 2.89 15.40 -23.54
C ASP A 254 3.03 13.95 -23.02
N LEU A 255 4.06 13.25 -23.51
CA LEU A 255 4.34 11.85 -23.16
C LEU A 255 4.49 11.65 -21.65
N HIS A 256 5.03 12.67 -20.96
CA HIS A 256 5.14 12.68 -19.50
C HIS A 256 3.75 12.61 -18.84
N ALA A 257 2.80 13.46 -19.26
CA ALA A 257 1.44 13.41 -18.73
C ALA A 257 0.71 12.12 -19.12
N GLU A 258 0.86 11.65 -20.36
CA GLU A 258 0.20 10.43 -20.85
C GLU A 258 0.65 9.18 -20.10
N LYS A 259 1.96 8.97 -19.94
CA LYS A 259 2.49 7.79 -19.26
C LYS A 259 2.21 7.82 -17.76
N ASN A 260 2.34 8.97 -17.10
CA ASN A 260 1.99 9.08 -15.68
C ASN A 260 0.48 8.87 -15.44
N LEU A 261 -0.39 9.31 -16.36
CA LEU A 261 -1.82 8.99 -16.31
C LEU A 261 -2.07 7.49 -16.52
N ALA A 262 -1.34 6.84 -17.43
CA ALA A 262 -1.44 5.40 -17.64
C ALA A 262 -1.00 4.59 -16.41
N ILE A 263 0.07 5.02 -15.73
CA ILE A 263 0.50 4.45 -14.45
C ILE A 263 -0.59 4.62 -13.38
N ALA A 264 -1.16 5.82 -13.25
CA ALA A 264 -2.23 6.07 -12.29
C ALA A 264 -3.46 5.17 -12.51
N ARG A 265 -3.84 4.94 -13.78
CA ARG A 265 -4.90 3.99 -14.13
C ARG A 265 -4.54 2.56 -13.76
N ALA A 266 -3.30 2.11 -14.05
CA ALA A 266 -2.84 0.78 -13.69
C ALA A 266 -2.87 0.53 -12.17
N LEU A 267 -2.59 1.57 -11.37
CA LEU A 267 -2.68 1.52 -9.91
C LEU A 267 -4.14 1.40 -9.42
N ALA A 268 -5.09 1.99 -10.15
CA ALA A 268 -6.52 1.91 -9.84
C ALA A 268 -7.19 0.63 -10.37
N SER A 269 -6.67 0.00 -11.42
CA SER A 269 -7.28 -1.14 -12.12
C SER A 269 -6.79 -2.53 -11.67
N GLU A 270 -6.19 -2.65 -10.48
CA GLU A 270 -5.58 -3.90 -9.95
C GLU A 270 -4.47 -4.51 -10.86
N GLU A 271 -4.00 -3.79 -11.88
CA GLU A 271 -2.91 -4.25 -12.76
C GLU A 271 -1.52 -4.25 -12.10
N VAL A 272 -1.42 -3.57 -10.96
CA VAL A 272 -0.23 -3.56 -10.11
C VAL A 272 -0.46 -4.54 -8.93
N PRO A 273 0.47 -5.49 -8.68
CA PRO A 273 0.32 -6.47 -7.61
C PRO A 273 0.13 -5.84 -6.22
N SER A 274 -0.59 -6.53 -5.33
CA SER A 274 -0.90 -6.04 -3.98
C SER A 274 0.33 -5.87 -3.08
N GLU A 275 1.44 -6.51 -3.46
CA GLU A 275 2.76 -6.40 -2.87
C GLU A 275 3.27 -4.96 -2.94
N VAL A 276 2.96 -4.24 -4.03
CA VAL A 276 3.27 -2.81 -4.19
C VAL A 276 2.22 -2.00 -3.42
N LYS A 277 2.62 -1.49 -2.25
CA LYS A 277 1.72 -0.83 -1.29
C LYS A 277 1.38 0.60 -1.67
N ASN A 278 2.27 1.27 -2.39
CA ASN A 278 2.10 2.65 -2.83
C ASN A 278 2.86 2.91 -4.14
N PHE A 279 2.61 4.08 -4.73
CA PHE A 279 3.37 4.65 -5.82
C PHE A 279 3.56 6.15 -5.63
N SER A 280 4.79 6.57 -5.28
CA SER A 280 5.14 7.98 -5.18
C SER A 280 5.63 8.52 -6.52
N PHE A 281 4.81 9.31 -7.21
CA PHE A 281 5.23 9.99 -8.44
C PHE A 281 6.34 11.02 -8.14
N TYR A 282 7.42 10.98 -8.92
CA TYR A 282 8.53 11.93 -8.82
C TYR A 282 8.31 13.10 -9.79
N HIS A 283 8.23 14.35 -9.34
CA HIS A 283 8.02 14.81 -7.95
C HIS A 283 6.99 15.94 -7.93
N LEU A 284 6.39 16.18 -6.76
CA LEU A 284 5.32 17.15 -6.57
C LEU A 284 5.78 18.57 -6.91
N ALA A 285 6.86 19.02 -6.27
CA ALA A 285 7.37 20.37 -6.39
C ALA A 285 8.88 20.44 -6.17
N SER A 286 9.48 21.55 -6.60
CA SER A 286 10.91 21.79 -6.49
C SER A 286 11.19 23.29 -6.41
N TYR A 287 12.38 23.65 -5.93
CA TYR A 287 12.88 25.01 -6.05
C TYR A 287 13.49 25.24 -7.46
N PRO A 288 13.46 26.49 -7.99
CA PRO A 288 13.79 26.78 -9.39
C PRO A 288 15.18 26.30 -9.85
N ASP A 289 16.18 26.39 -8.97
CA ASP A 289 17.57 26.08 -9.29
C ASP A 289 17.92 24.59 -9.11
N HIS A 290 16.97 23.75 -8.70
CA HIS A 290 17.22 22.31 -8.58
C HIS A 290 17.30 21.67 -9.96
N LYS A 291 18.25 20.75 -10.14
CA LYS A 291 18.46 20.02 -11.41
C LYS A 291 17.18 19.32 -11.91
N ASP A 292 16.34 18.85 -11.00
CA ASP A 292 15.16 18.07 -11.33
C ASP A 292 13.89 18.95 -11.43
N ASN A 293 13.98 20.28 -11.33
CA ASN A 293 12.82 21.19 -11.40
C ASN A 293 11.99 21.00 -12.68
N HIS A 294 12.62 20.52 -13.77
CA HIS A 294 11.93 20.16 -15.00
C HIS A 294 10.91 19.02 -14.80
N ALA A 295 11.13 18.10 -13.86
CA ALA A 295 10.24 16.98 -13.50
C ALA A 295 9.14 17.34 -12.49
N ALA A 296 9.16 18.56 -11.93
CA ALA A 296 8.17 18.99 -10.95
C ALA A 296 6.76 19.09 -11.55
N TRP A 297 5.78 18.44 -10.93
CA TRP A 297 4.38 18.54 -11.32
C TRP A 297 3.80 19.94 -11.08
N HIS A 298 4.35 20.64 -10.09
CA HIS A 298 4.08 22.04 -9.80
C HIS A 298 5.39 22.83 -9.80
N LEU A 299 5.54 23.78 -10.73
CA LEU A 299 6.65 24.76 -10.70
C LEU A 299 6.47 25.75 -9.55
N THR A 300 5.22 26.12 -9.33
CA THR A 300 4.70 26.74 -8.11
C THR A 300 3.30 26.16 -7.89
N VAL A 301 2.72 26.35 -6.72
CA VAL A 301 1.38 25.84 -6.41
C VAL A 301 0.34 26.29 -7.43
N ASP A 302 0.41 27.54 -7.88
CA ASP A 302 -0.50 28.13 -8.86
C ASP A 302 -0.16 27.81 -10.32
N HIS A 303 0.97 27.15 -10.59
CA HIS A 303 1.42 26.80 -11.94
C HIS A 303 1.63 25.28 -12.07
N PRO A 304 0.53 24.49 -12.06
CA PRO A 304 0.58 23.05 -12.29
C PRO A 304 0.90 22.72 -13.75
N ARG A 305 1.61 21.61 -13.97
CA ARG A 305 1.78 21.00 -15.29
C ARG A 305 0.50 20.27 -15.75
N PRO A 306 0.35 19.99 -17.06
CA PRO A 306 -0.86 19.34 -17.60
C PRO A 306 -1.24 18.03 -16.89
N VAL A 307 -0.24 17.23 -16.48
CA VAL A 307 -0.42 15.97 -15.75
C VAL A 307 -1.31 16.10 -14.50
N VAL A 308 -1.21 17.20 -13.77
CA VAL A 308 -1.99 17.44 -12.53
C VAL A 308 -3.48 17.44 -12.85
N SER A 309 -3.88 18.18 -13.89
CA SER A 309 -5.28 18.28 -14.30
C SER A 309 -5.84 16.94 -14.80
N MET A 310 -5.00 16.10 -15.42
CA MET A 310 -5.40 14.78 -15.89
C MET A 310 -5.65 13.82 -14.72
N ILE A 311 -4.77 13.82 -13.72
CA ILE A 311 -4.93 13.00 -12.51
C ILE A 311 -6.12 13.46 -11.68
N GLN A 312 -6.31 14.77 -11.47
CA GLN A 312 -7.50 15.29 -10.78
C GLN A 312 -8.82 14.86 -11.45
N ARG A 313 -8.85 14.85 -12.79
CA ARG A 313 -10.00 14.34 -13.55
C ARG A 313 -10.20 12.84 -13.35
N LEU A 314 -9.13 12.05 -13.40
CA LEU A 314 -9.18 10.61 -13.13
C LEU A 314 -9.77 10.34 -11.74
N MET A 315 -9.25 11.01 -10.71
CA MET A 315 -9.72 10.87 -9.33
C MET A 315 -11.17 11.32 -9.17
N THR A 316 -11.60 12.36 -9.89
CA THR A 316 -13.01 12.79 -9.89
C THR A 316 -13.92 11.75 -10.55
N VAL A 317 -13.46 11.10 -11.62
CA VAL A 317 -14.20 10.02 -12.30
C VAL A 317 -14.27 8.80 -11.40
N GLU A 318 -13.15 8.40 -10.78
CA GLU A 318 -13.09 7.28 -9.84
C GLU A 318 -13.95 7.55 -8.60
N ALA A 319 -13.95 8.76 -8.03
CA ALA A 319 -14.84 9.11 -6.93
C ALA A 319 -16.33 9.04 -7.30
N LYS A 320 -16.67 9.25 -8.58
CA LYS A 320 -18.04 9.12 -9.10
C LYS A 320 -18.41 7.69 -9.52
N GLN A 321 -17.42 6.89 -9.92
CA GLN A 321 -17.58 5.50 -10.38
C GLN A 321 -17.38 4.48 -9.27
N ALA A 322 -16.73 4.85 -8.17
CA ALA A 322 -16.70 4.07 -6.95
C ALA A 322 -18.15 3.70 -6.65
N PRO A 323 -18.50 2.40 -6.54
CA PRO A 323 -19.80 2.05 -6.01
C PRO A 323 -19.91 2.80 -4.68
N LEU A 324 -21.08 3.38 -4.40
CA LEU A 324 -21.42 3.95 -3.10
C LEU A 324 -21.24 2.88 -2.01
N HIS A 325 -20.00 2.53 -1.66
CA HIS A 325 -19.59 2.17 -0.33
C HIS A 325 -19.59 3.49 0.44
N GLU A 326 -20.79 4.06 0.59
CA GLU A 326 -21.08 4.84 1.78
C GLU A 326 -20.65 3.93 2.92
N GLN A 327 -19.65 4.34 3.71
CA GLN A 327 -19.47 3.79 5.04
C GLN A 327 -20.84 3.84 5.69
N LYS A 328 -21.46 2.67 5.78
CA LYS A 328 -22.85 2.55 6.22
C LYS A 328 -22.85 3.04 7.66
N PRO A 329 -23.59 4.11 8.01
CA PRO A 329 -23.51 4.70 9.34
C PRO A 329 -23.97 3.74 10.45
N LEU A 330 -24.64 2.63 10.08
CA LEU A 330 -25.06 1.58 10.99
C LEU A 330 -24.22 0.33 10.75
N HIS A 331 -23.66 -0.26 11.82
CA HIS A 331 -22.95 -1.53 11.70
C HIS A 331 -23.94 -2.70 11.51
N HIS A 332 -25.05 -2.73 12.27
CA HIS A 332 -26.05 -3.79 12.20
C HIS A 332 -27.47 -3.26 12.41
N TYR A 333 -28.39 -3.58 11.50
CA TYR A 333 -29.82 -3.27 11.61
C TYR A 333 -30.68 -4.55 11.64
N VAL A 334 -31.63 -4.64 12.57
CA VAL A 334 -32.64 -5.71 12.60
C VAL A 334 -33.92 -5.14 12.01
N LEU A 335 -34.31 -5.64 10.83
CA LEU A 335 -35.55 -5.26 10.17
C LEU A 335 -36.69 -6.16 10.63
N LEU A 336 -37.62 -5.57 11.36
CA LEU A 336 -38.87 -6.18 11.76
C LEU A 336 -39.95 -5.94 10.69
N PRO A 337 -40.94 -6.84 10.57
CA PRO A 337 -41.97 -6.66 9.57
C PRO A 337 -42.84 -5.42 9.88
N PRO A 338 -43.30 -4.67 8.87
CA PRO A 338 -43.89 -3.35 9.06
C PRO A 338 -45.32 -3.35 9.62
N ARG A 339 -45.97 -4.53 9.71
CA ARG A 339 -47.34 -4.66 10.21
C ARG A 339 -47.37 -5.45 11.51
N PRO A 340 -48.01 -4.95 12.58
CA PRO A 340 -48.22 -5.70 13.80
C PRO A 340 -49.10 -6.93 13.53
N SER A 341 -48.64 -8.08 14.03
CA SER A 341 -49.21 -9.42 13.98
C SER A 341 -49.34 -9.94 15.42
N PRO A 342 -50.32 -10.77 15.77
CA PRO A 342 -50.44 -11.33 17.11
C PRO A 342 -49.18 -12.10 17.60
N GLN A 343 -48.25 -12.44 16.71
CA GLN A 343 -47.02 -13.18 17.00
C GLN A 343 -45.82 -12.30 17.42
N TYR A 344 -45.91 -10.96 17.46
CA TYR A 344 -44.75 -10.11 17.84
C TYR A 344 -44.28 -10.31 19.28
N THR A 345 -45.20 -10.61 20.21
CA THR A 345 -44.83 -10.86 21.62
C THR A 345 -43.96 -12.11 21.77
N GLN A 346 -44.11 -13.12 20.90
CA GLN A 346 -43.26 -14.32 20.89
C GLN A 346 -41.89 -14.10 20.21
N ASN A 347 -41.74 -13.05 19.40
CA ASN A 347 -40.49 -12.74 18.71
C ASN A 347 -39.50 -11.97 19.61
N TRP A 348 -40.00 -11.21 20.60
CA TRP A 348 -39.14 -10.45 21.52
C TRP A 348 -38.31 -11.33 22.46
N ASP A 349 -38.77 -12.53 22.80
CA ASP A 349 -37.98 -13.50 23.56
C ASP A 349 -36.69 -13.95 22.83
N VAL A 350 -36.65 -13.79 21.51
CA VAL A 350 -35.49 -14.10 20.66
C VAL A 350 -34.71 -12.83 20.29
N ILE A 351 -35.41 -11.76 19.92
CA ILE A 351 -34.80 -10.48 19.54
C ILE A 351 -34.11 -9.82 20.74
N GLY A 352 -34.68 -9.91 21.94
CA GLY A 352 -34.14 -9.29 23.15
C GLY A 352 -32.73 -9.79 23.51
N PRO A 353 -32.51 -11.11 23.71
CA PRO A 353 -31.18 -11.66 23.94
C PRO A 353 -30.19 -11.38 22.81
N PHE A 354 -30.65 -11.43 21.56
CA PHE A 354 -29.84 -11.07 20.39
C PHE A 354 -29.41 -9.60 20.41
N ALA A 355 -30.35 -8.69 20.68
CA ALA A 355 -30.09 -7.25 20.75
C ALA A 355 -29.13 -6.89 21.90
N LEU A 356 -29.21 -7.60 23.04
CA LEU A 356 -28.25 -7.45 24.13
C LEU A 356 -26.84 -7.96 23.76
N ALA A 357 -26.75 -9.01 22.95
CA ALA A 357 -25.48 -9.62 22.56
C ALA A 357 -24.69 -8.79 21.53
N ILE A 358 -25.38 -8.15 20.57
CA ILE A 358 -24.71 -7.48 19.44
C ILE A 358 -25.03 -5.98 19.31
N GLN A 359 -25.92 -5.45 20.16
CA GLN A 359 -26.34 -4.04 20.19
C GLN A 359 -26.71 -3.44 18.81
N PRO A 360 -27.66 -4.03 18.06
CA PRO A 360 -28.05 -3.53 16.75
C PRO A 360 -29.07 -2.38 16.86
N VAL A 361 -29.25 -1.63 15.77
CA VAL A 361 -30.43 -0.77 15.62
C VAL A 361 -31.62 -1.64 15.21
N VAL A 362 -32.72 -1.57 15.96
CA VAL A 362 -33.93 -2.35 15.69
C VAL A 362 -35.01 -1.42 15.16
N GLY A 363 -35.59 -1.75 14.00
CA GLY A 363 -36.65 -0.94 13.42
C GLY A 363 -37.43 -1.64 12.31
N PHE A 364 -38.30 -0.87 11.65
CA PHE A 364 -39.31 -1.37 10.72
C PHE A 364 -39.11 -0.84 9.28
N SER A 365 -38.04 -0.08 9.04
CA SER A 365 -37.83 0.66 7.81
C SER A 365 -36.75 0.00 6.96
N ALA A 366 -37.14 -0.55 5.79
CA ALA A 366 -36.17 -1.03 4.81
C ALA A 366 -35.26 0.10 4.31
N ARG A 367 -35.73 1.35 4.31
CA ARG A 367 -34.93 2.52 3.94
C ARG A 367 -33.82 2.80 4.96
N GLU A 368 -34.08 2.64 6.25
CA GLU A 368 -33.06 2.76 7.29
C GLU A 368 -32.11 1.55 7.26
N ALA A 369 -32.63 0.34 7.02
CA ALA A 369 -31.83 -0.86 6.91
C ALA A 369 -30.77 -0.77 5.78
N ARG A 370 -31.04 -0.03 4.70
CA ARG A 370 -30.06 0.26 3.62
C ARG A 370 -28.83 1.01 4.12
N LEU A 371 -28.92 1.69 5.27
CA LEU A 371 -27.81 2.42 5.89
C LEU A 371 -26.94 1.51 6.77
N ALA A 372 -27.17 0.19 6.78
CA ALA A 372 -26.43 -0.75 7.61
C ALA A 372 -25.47 -1.66 6.83
N GLU A 373 -24.32 -2.00 7.43
CA GLU A 373 -23.39 -2.98 6.86
C GLU A 373 -24.00 -4.38 6.88
N THR A 374 -24.64 -4.75 7.99
CA THR A 374 -25.33 -6.03 8.17
C THR A 374 -26.80 -5.80 8.46
N VAL A 375 -27.69 -6.54 7.78
CA VAL A 375 -29.13 -6.49 8.03
C VAL A 375 -29.64 -7.88 8.40
N THR A 376 -30.31 -8.01 9.53
CA THR A 376 -31.04 -9.23 9.92
C THR A 376 -32.53 -9.04 9.69
N LEU A 377 -33.10 -9.82 8.78
CA LEU A 377 -34.54 -9.83 8.49
C LEU A 377 -35.22 -10.80 9.45
N PHE A 378 -36.13 -10.32 10.28
CA PHE A 378 -36.86 -11.16 11.23
C PHE A 378 -38.26 -11.46 10.72
N GLY A 379 -38.41 -12.53 9.94
CA GLY A 379 -39.66 -12.88 9.26
C GLY A 379 -39.44 -13.67 7.96
N ASP A 380 -40.47 -14.40 7.54
CA ASP A 380 -40.46 -15.12 6.27
C ASP A 380 -40.71 -14.18 5.07
N GLU A 381 -40.72 -14.76 3.86
CA GLU A 381 -40.96 -14.01 2.61
C GLU A 381 -42.38 -13.47 2.47
N GLN A 382 -43.34 -13.96 3.26
CA GLN A 382 -44.71 -13.43 3.24
C GLN A 382 -44.79 -12.07 3.93
N VAL A 383 -44.01 -11.87 5.00
CA VAL A 383 -44.01 -10.62 5.77
C VAL A 383 -42.90 -9.65 5.36
N ILE A 384 -41.75 -10.17 4.89
CA ILE A 384 -40.66 -9.38 4.31
C ILE A 384 -40.33 -9.99 2.93
N PRO A 385 -40.90 -9.45 1.83
CA PRO A 385 -40.72 -10.01 0.49
C PRO A 385 -39.26 -10.16 0.09
N LYS A 386 -38.97 -11.16 -0.75
CA LYS A 386 -37.63 -11.39 -1.29
C LYS A 386 -37.06 -10.18 -2.04
N GLN A 387 -37.92 -9.40 -2.70
CA GLN A 387 -37.52 -8.14 -3.34
C GLN A 387 -36.87 -7.15 -2.36
N VAL A 388 -37.31 -7.09 -1.10
CA VAL A 388 -36.69 -6.24 -0.07
C VAL A 388 -35.30 -6.75 0.31
N GLU A 389 -35.13 -8.07 0.36
CA GLU A 389 -33.83 -8.69 0.61
C GLU A 389 -32.85 -8.45 -0.54
N ASP A 390 -33.32 -8.63 -1.78
CA ASP A 390 -32.53 -8.40 -2.99
C ASP A 390 -32.14 -6.93 -3.13
N ASP A 391 -33.07 -6.01 -2.85
CA ASP A 391 -32.82 -4.56 -2.78
C ASP A 391 -31.71 -4.25 -1.77
N LEU A 392 -31.79 -4.79 -0.55
CA LEU A 392 -30.78 -4.55 0.50
C LEU A 392 -29.40 -5.10 0.09
N ARG A 393 -29.34 -6.30 -0.50
CA ARG A 393 -28.10 -6.86 -1.04
C ARG A 393 -27.52 -6.00 -2.16
N SER A 394 -28.36 -5.47 -3.06
CA SER A 394 -27.93 -4.60 -4.14
C SER A 394 -27.34 -3.27 -3.65
N THR A 395 -27.72 -2.84 -2.44
CA THR A 395 -27.15 -1.64 -1.78
C THR A 395 -25.89 -1.92 -0.96
N GLY A 396 -25.32 -3.12 -1.06
CA GLY A 396 -24.09 -3.53 -0.38
C GLY A 396 -24.27 -4.11 1.03
N CYS A 397 -25.50 -4.29 1.51
CA CYS A 397 -25.76 -4.85 2.83
C CYS A 397 -25.51 -6.37 2.87
N LYS A 398 -24.89 -6.86 3.94
CA LYS A 398 -24.84 -8.30 4.27
C LYS A 398 -26.16 -8.71 4.90
N VAL A 399 -27.06 -9.30 4.10
CA VAL A 399 -28.40 -9.67 4.55
C VAL A 399 -28.46 -11.12 5.04
N ARG A 400 -29.01 -11.32 6.24
CA ARG A 400 -29.33 -12.62 6.83
C ARG A 400 -30.80 -12.66 7.21
N ARG A 401 -31.50 -13.76 6.91
CA ARG A 401 -32.91 -13.93 7.26
C ARG A 401 -33.07 -14.94 8.40
N PHE A 402 -34.01 -14.65 9.29
CA PHE A 402 -34.34 -15.46 10.44
C PHE A 402 -35.83 -15.80 10.46
N THR A 403 -36.14 -17.09 10.46
CA THR A 403 -37.50 -17.63 10.57
C THR A 403 -37.62 -18.40 11.89
N GLY A 404 -38.76 -18.29 12.58
CA GLY A 404 -38.95 -18.63 13.99
C GLY A 404 -38.65 -20.09 14.43
N THR A 405 -38.31 -20.99 13.51
CA THR A 405 -37.87 -22.36 13.79
C THR A 405 -36.36 -22.50 14.05
N ALA A 406 -35.54 -21.47 13.78
CA ALA A 406 -34.08 -21.52 13.94
C ALA A 406 -33.56 -21.15 15.35
N SER A 407 -34.45 -20.80 16.29
CA SER A 407 -34.15 -20.01 17.49
C SER A 407 -33.40 -20.66 18.64
N ARG A 408 -33.04 -21.95 18.59
CA ARG A 408 -32.26 -22.57 19.69
C ARG A 408 -30.79 -22.86 19.37
N LYS A 409 -30.36 -22.82 18.10
CA LYS A 409 -28.97 -23.19 17.77
C LYS A 409 -27.98 -22.03 17.87
N PHE A 410 -28.43 -20.78 17.71
CA PHE A 410 -27.54 -19.61 17.64
C PHE A 410 -27.11 -19.04 18.99
N LEU A 411 -27.85 -19.33 20.08
CA LEU A 411 -27.53 -18.85 21.43
C LEU A 411 -26.65 -19.85 22.22
N THR A 412 -26.43 -21.07 21.72
CA THR A 412 -25.73 -22.12 22.47
C THR A 412 -24.44 -22.64 21.85
N LYS A 413 -24.07 -22.26 20.62
CA LYS A 413 -22.75 -22.55 20.06
C LYS A 413 -22.28 -21.39 19.20
N ASP A 414 -21.11 -20.87 19.57
CA ASP A 414 -20.33 -19.80 18.92
C ASP A 414 -20.78 -18.36 19.18
N GLY A 415 -20.65 -17.93 20.45
CA GLY A 415 -20.40 -16.52 20.77
C GLY A 415 -19.04 -16.07 20.23
N PRO A 416 -18.76 -14.75 20.13
CA PRO A 416 -17.56 -14.25 19.47
C PRO A 416 -16.36 -14.41 20.41
N ALA A 417 -15.82 -15.62 20.46
CA ALA A 417 -14.56 -15.93 21.10
C ALA A 417 -13.61 -16.56 20.08
N ARG A 418 -12.61 -15.77 19.69
CA ARG A 418 -11.29 -16.17 19.17
C ARG A 418 -11.30 -17.15 17.97
N ALA A 419 -11.22 -16.60 16.77
CA ALA A 419 -10.57 -17.31 15.67
C ALA A 419 -9.04 -17.14 15.81
N THR A 420 -8.44 -18.03 16.58
CA THR A 420 -7.02 -18.40 16.45
C THR A 420 -7.02 -19.89 16.11
N ASP A 421 -6.65 -20.18 14.87
CA ASP A 421 -5.77 -21.25 14.41
C ASP A 421 -5.92 -22.70 14.89
N GLN A 422 -5.63 -23.58 13.93
CA GLN A 422 -5.17 -24.97 14.06
C GLN A 422 -6.15 -26.17 14.03
N THR A 423 -6.09 -26.81 12.86
CA THR A 423 -5.77 -28.23 12.58
C THR A 423 -6.75 -29.37 12.84
N ASN A 424 -6.94 -30.14 11.75
CA ASN A 424 -6.90 -31.60 11.60
C ASN A 424 -7.67 -32.48 12.59
N LEU A 425 -8.48 -33.38 12.03
CA LEU A 425 -8.39 -34.86 12.12
C LEU A 425 -9.69 -35.44 11.56
N GLU A 426 -9.59 -36.18 10.46
CA GLU A 426 -9.73 -37.65 10.46
C GLU A 426 -11.11 -38.15 10.91
N CYS A 427 -11.81 -38.83 9.99
CA CYS A 427 -12.86 -39.78 10.30
C CYS A 427 -12.60 -41.06 9.49
N GLU A 428 -11.80 -41.95 10.07
CA GLU A 428 -12.07 -43.38 9.96
C GLU A 428 -13.21 -43.71 10.95
N HIS A 429 -14.29 -44.35 10.49
CA HIS A 429 -14.49 -45.79 10.71
C HIS A 429 -15.82 -46.28 10.09
N ARG A 430 -15.69 -47.36 9.31
CA ARG A 430 -16.52 -48.59 9.26
C ARG A 430 -17.98 -48.44 9.71
N GLY A 431 -19.00 -48.78 8.92
CA GLY A 431 -19.13 -49.89 7.98
C GLY A 431 -20.45 -50.60 8.31
N ASP A 432 -21.17 -51.08 7.31
CA ASP A 432 -22.21 -52.10 7.49
C ASP A 432 -22.45 -52.82 6.14
N PRO A 433 -22.96 -54.07 6.14
CA PRO A 433 -22.51 -55.13 5.26
C PRO A 433 -23.62 -55.60 4.30
N ASN A 434 -23.25 -56.49 3.37
CA ASN A 434 -24.13 -57.34 2.55
C ASN A 434 -25.05 -56.64 1.55
N ALA A 435 -24.55 -56.44 0.32
CA ALA A 435 -25.05 -57.07 -0.92
C ALA A 435 -24.31 -56.50 -2.14
#